data_AF-A0A640UZ57-F1
#
_entry.id   AF-A0A640UZ57-F1
#
_cell.length_a   1.000
_cell.length_b   1.000
_cell.length_c   1.000
_cell.angle_alpha   90.00
_cell.angle_beta   90.00
_cell.angle_gamma   90.00
#
_symmetry.space_group_name_H-M   'P 1'
#
loop_
_entity.id
_entity.type
_entity.pdbx_description
1 polymer ?
#
loop_
_entity_poly.entity_id
_entity_poly.type
_entity_poly.pdbx_seq_one_letter_code
_entity_poly.pdbx_strand_id
1 'polypeptide(L)' 'MDQKMWTVPALANFLGKPTSWVYDNHEKQAIPSFRVGQQLRFWPNEIMTWLEENCREQGVA' A
#
# COMPACT_ATOMS: atom_id res chain seq x y z
N MET A 1 -6.99 11.60 -15.40
CA MET A 1 -7.69 11.70 -14.11
C MET A 1 -6.67 12.13 -13.08
N ASP A 2 -7.00 13.13 -12.26
CA ASP A 2 -6.12 13.66 -11.21
C ASP A 2 -6.20 12.71 -9.99
N GLN A 3 -5.47 11.60 -10.05
CA GLN A 3 -5.43 10.64 -8.94
C GLN A 3 -4.61 11.28 -7.81
N LYS A 4 -5.23 11.41 -6.63
CA LYS A 4 -4.53 11.91 -5.44
C LYS A 4 -3.87 10.75 -4.72
N MET A 5 -2.69 11.00 -4.15
CA MET A 5 -2.02 10.03 -3.28
C MET A 5 -2.91 9.71 -2.07
N TRP A 6 -2.95 8.43 -1.70
CA TRP A 6 -3.64 7.95 -0.52
C TRP A 6 -2.88 8.23 0.77
N THR A 7 -3.63 8.43 1.84
CA THR A 7 -3.13 8.45 3.22
C THR A 7 -3.08 7.03 3.79
N VAL A 8 -2.47 6.85 4.96
CA VAL A 8 -2.47 5.55 5.66
C VAL A 8 -3.89 5.01 5.90
N PRO A 9 -4.87 5.80 6.41
CA PRO A 9 -6.25 5.31 6.55
C PRO A 9 -6.90 4.88 5.24
N ALA A 10 -6.66 5.61 4.14
CA ALA A 10 -7.22 5.27 2.83
C ALA A 10 -6.65 3.95 2.30
N LEU A 11 -5.34 3.75 2.41
CA LEU A 11 -4.71 2.49 2.04
C LEU A 11 -5.19 1.33 2.92
N ALA A 12 -5.24 1.54 4.24
CA ALA A 12 -5.70 0.55 5.20
C ALA A 12 -7.14 0.08 4.89
N ASN A 13 -8.03 1.04 4.61
CA ASN A 13 -9.40 0.76 4.18
C ASN A 13 -9.44 -0.02 2.86
N PHE A 14 -8.62 0.37 1.88
CA PHE A 14 -8.53 -0.32 0.60
C PHE A 14 -8.06 -1.78 0.74
N LEU A 15 -7.06 -2.03 1.59
CA LEU A 15 -6.52 -3.37 1.83
C LEU A 15 -7.35 -4.22 2.81
N GLY A 16 -8.38 -3.65 3.44
CA GLY A 16 -9.14 -4.32 4.51
C GLY A 16 -8.29 -4.64 5.73
N LYS A 17 -7.36 -3.76 6.10
CA LYS A 17 -6.42 -3.91 7.24
C LYS A 17 -6.55 -2.74 8.21
N PRO A 18 -6.18 -2.91 9.49
CA PRO A 18 -6.08 -1.78 10.42
C PRO A 18 -4.90 -0.86 10.03
N THR A 19 -4.98 0.42 10.41
CA THR A 19 -3.90 1.40 10.12
C THR A 19 -2.58 1.03 10.77
N SER A 20 -2.60 0.42 11.96
CA SER A 20 -1.41 -0.11 12.64
C SER A 20 -0.67 -1.12 11.78
N TRP A 21 -1.39 -2.02 11.08
CA TRP A 21 -0.77 -2.99 10.19
C TRP A 21 0.02 -2.31 9.08
N VAL A 22 -0.48 -1.20 8.52
CA VAL A 22 0.24 -0.45 7.48
C VAL A 22 1.54 0.14 8.04
N TYR A 23 1.50 0.75 9.22
CA TYR A 23 2.72 1.26 9.87
C TYR A 23 3.73 0.14 10.17
N ASP A 24 3.26 -1.00 10.66
CA ASP A 24 4.14 -2.12 11.04
C ASP A 24 4.73 -2.85 9.84
N ASN A 25 4.12 -2.74 8.65
CA ASN A 25 4.45 -3.56 7.50
C ASN A 25 4.92 -2.78 6.26
N HIS A 26 4.78 -1.44 6.19
CA HIS A 26 5.16 -0.71 4.98
C HIS A 26 6.63 -0.93 4.57
N GLU A 27 7.54 -0.98 5.54
CA GLU A 27 8.96 -1.28 5.27
C GLU A 27 9.20 -2.78 5.09
N LYS A 28 8.59 -3.62 5.95
CA LYS A 28 8.80 -5.08 5.96
C LYS A 28 8.33 -5.76 4.67
N GLN A 29 7.21 -5.28 4.12
CA GLN A 29 6.60 -5.80 2.89
C GLN A 29 6.99 -4.99 1.65
N ALA A 30 7.92 -4.03 1.80
CA ALA A 30 8.34 -3.10 0.76
C ALA A 30 7.15 -2.45 0.03
N ILE A 31 6.14 -2.02 0.78
CA ILE A 31 4.94 -1.36 0.22
C ILE A 31 5.38 -0.03 -0.41
N PRO A 32 5.09 0.22 -1.71
CA PRO A 32 5.48 1.46 -2.39
C PRO A 32 4.91 2.67 -1.66
N SER A 33 5.79 3.48 -1.06
CA SER A 33 5.38 4.58 -0.19
C SER A 33 6.32 5.76 -0.29
N PHE A 34 5.74 6.95 -0.13
CA PHE A 34 6.45 8.22 -0.13
C PHE A 34 6.34 8.83 1.26
N ARG A 35 7.46 9.31 1.78
CA ARG A 35 7.47 10.11 3.00
C ARG A 35 7.38 11.59 2.62
N VAL A 36 6.23 12.19 2.89
CA VAL A 36 5.95 13.62 2.66
C VAL A 36 5.89 14.29 4.03
N GLY A 37 6.99 14.93 4.43
CA GLY A 37 7.19 15.36 5.80
C GLY A 37 7.18 14.17 6.76
N GLN A 38 6.32 14.21 7.78
CA GLN A 38 6.18 13.11 8.75
C GLN A 38 5.15 12.05 8.35
N GLN A 39 4.45 12.24 7.23
CA GLN A 39 3.33 11.38 6.85
C GLN A 39 3.68 10.49 5.66
N LEU A 40 3.16 9.27 5.67
CA LEU A 40 3.22 8.37 4.51
C LEU A 40 2.13 8.72 3.50
N ARG A 41 2.47 8.54 2.22
CA ARG A 41 1.58 8.68 1.08
C ARG A 41 1.80 7.54 0.10
N PHE A 42 0.76 7.14 -0.60
CA PHE A 42 0.76 5.97 -1.47
C PHE A 42 0.13 6.32 -2.81
N TRP A 43 0.79 6.00 -3.91
CA TRP A 43 0.21 6.12 -5.23
C TRP A 43 -0.70 4.91 -5.52
N PRO A 44 -1.99 5.11 -5.84
CA PRO A 44 -2.92 3.97 -5.99
C PRO A 44 -2.49 2.97 -7.06
N ASN A 45 -1.95 3.44 -8.18
CA ASN A 45 -1.43 2.59 -9.25
C ASN A 45 -0.24 1.74 -8.80
N GLU A 46 0.71 2.29 -8.05
CA GLU A 46 1.85 1.53 -7.52
C GLU A 46 1.41 0.47 -6.51
N ILE A 47 0.43 0.78 -5.66
CA ILE A 47 -0.16 -0.19 -4.74
C ILE A 47 -0.81 -1.35 -5.51
N MET A 48 -1.55 -1.06 -6.58
CA MET A 48 -2.17 -2.09 -7.41
C MET A 48 -1.11 -3.00 -8.06
N THR A 49 -0.06 -2.41 -8.63
CA THR A 49 1.07 -3.17 -9.20
C THR A 49 1.75 -4.04 -8.13
N TRP A 50 2.02 -3.49 -6.95
CA TRP A 50 2.63 -4.24 -5.86
C TRP A 50 1.78 -5.44 -5.42
N LEU A 51 0.46 -5.29 -5.32
CA LEU A 51 -0.45 -6.39 -4.99
C LEU A 51 -0.36 -7.53 -6.02
N GLU A 52 -0.32 -7.19 -7.30
CA GLU A 52 -0.24 -8.16 -8.39
C GLU A 52 1.10 -8.92 -8.38
N GLU A 53 2.20 -8.21 -8.12
CA GLU A 53 3.56 -8.78 -8.18
C GLU A 53 3.94 -9.55 -6.92
N ASN A 54 3.48 -9.12 -5.74
CA ASN A 54 4.00 -9.60 -4.45
C ASN A 54 2.96 -10.32 -3.58
N CYS A 55 1.67 -10.07 -3.80
CA CYS A 55 0.61 -10.63 -2.94
C CYS A 55 -0.28 -11.65 -3.65
N ARG A 56 -0.24 -11.70 -4.98
CA ARG A 56 -0.98 -12.71 -5.74
C ARG A 56 -0.36 -14.08 -5.47
N GLU A 57 -1.08 -14.94 -4.76
CA GLU A 57 -0.72 -16.34 -4.66
C GLU A 57 -0.74 -16.94 -6.08
N GLN A 58 0.43 -17.31 -6.59
CA GLN A 58 0.50 -18.12 -7.79
C GLN A 58 -0.05 -19.49 -7.40
N GLY A 59 -1.23 -19.82 -7.94
CA GLY A 59 -1.79 -21.15 -7.78
C GLY A 59 -0.73 -22.18 -8.13
N VAL A 60 -0.39 -23.01 -7.16
CA VAL A 60 0.42 -24.20 -7.36
C VAL A 60 -0.32 -25.03 -8.41
N ALA A 61 0.21 -25.07 -9.63
CA ALA A 61 -0.25 -25.99 -10.67
C ALA A 61 0.18 -27.42 -10.31
#